data_AF-A0A7S9NFJ6-F1
#
_entry.id   AF-A0A7S9NFJ6-F1
#
_cell.length_a   1.000
_cell.length_b   1.000
_cell.length_c   1.000
_cell.angle_alpha   90.00
_cell.angle_beta   90.00
_cell.angle_gamma   90.00
#
_symmetry.space_group_name_H-M   'P 1'
#
loop_
_entity.id
_entity.type
_entity.pdbx_description
1 polymer ?
#
loop_
_entity_poly.entity_id
_entity_poly.type
_entity_poly.pdbx_seq_one_letter_code
_entity_poly.pdbx_strand_id
1 'polypeptide(L)'
;MSWHVKITLFLVSIFLFSGCASKEPQIIKQTEYQDVYITVSCIDKMPQKPERDRSDPDNQKKIAEYFKACEDLLRQCVHTNVPQSSASVAKMGRKK
;
A
#
# COMPACT_ATOMS: atom_id res chain seq x y z
N MET A 1 -30.07 -42.83 38.06
CA MET A 1 -29.51 -42.24 36.83
C MET A 1 -29.44 -43.32 35.76
N SER A 2 -30.36 -43.27 34.79
CA SER A 2 -30.50 -44.29 33.74
C SER A 2 -29.19 -44.52 33.01
N TRP A 3 -28.77 -45.78 32.87
CA TRP A 3 -27.49 -46.20 32.30
C TRP A 3 -27.27 -45.63 30.89
N HIS A 4 -28.35 -45.49 30.12
CA HIS A 4 -28.34 -44.91 28.78
C HIS A 4 -27.90 -43.44 28.76
N VAL A 5 -28.19 -42.68 29.81
CA VAL A 5 -27.79 -41.27 29.95
C VAL A 5 -26.28 -41.15 30.18
N LYS A 6 -25.68 -42.11 30.88
CA LYS A 6 -24.22 -42.14 31.10
C LYS A 6 -23.46 -42.47 29.80
N ILE A 7 -23.96 -43.42 29.02
CA ILE A 7 -23.34 -43.81 27.74
C ILE A 7 -23.41 -42.67 26.72
N THR A 8 -24.57 -42.03 26.58
CA THR A 8 -24.72 -40.89 25.65
C THR A 8 -23.84 -39.72 26.04
N LEU A 9 -23.74 -39.41 27.34
CA LEU A 9 -22.86 -38.34 27.83
C LEU A 9 -21.38 -38.62 27.53
N PHE A 10 -20.93 -39.86 27.68
CA PHE A 10 -19.57 -40.27 27.36
C PHE A 10 -19.24 -40.16 25.86
N LEU A 11 -20.15 -40.60 24.99
CA LEU A 11 -19.95 -40.53 23.53
C LEU A 11 -19.89 -39.07 23.03
N VAL A 12 -20.73 -38.19 23.57
CA VAL A 12 -20.72 -36.76 23.25
C VAL A 12 -19.41 -36.11 23.71
N SER A 13 -18.92 -36.45 24.90
CA SER A 13 -17.65 -35.94 25.42
C SER A 13 -16.45 -36.32 24.53
N ILE A 14 -16.39 -37.57 24.07
CA ILE A 14 -15.31 -38.05 23.19
C ILE A 14 -15.34 -37.34 21.83
N PHE A 15 -16.53 -37.12 21.27
CA PHE A 15 -16.68 -36.43 19.98
C PHE A 15 -16.28 -34.94 20.05
N LEU A 16 -16.57 -34.28 21.18
CA LEU A 16 -16.18 -32.89 21.39
C LEU A 16 -14.67 -32.72 21.58
N PHE A 17 -14.00 -33.70 22.19
CA PHE A 17 -12.56 -33.61 22.50
C PHE A 17 -11.64 -34.14 21.39
N SER A 18 -12.11 -35.05 20.53
CA SER A 18 -11.32 -35.59 19.42
C SER A 18 -11.05 -34.58 18.29
N GLY A 19 -11.87 -33.53 18.18
CA GLY A 19 -11.70 -32.46 17.20
C GLY A 19 -10.62 -31.41 17.54
N CYS A 20 -10.13 -31.37 18.79
CA CYS A 20 -9.19 -30.33 19.24
C CYS A 20 -7.71 -30.72 19.07
N ALA A 21 -7.41 -32.02 18.90
CA ALA A 21 -6.05 -32.53 18.76
C ALA A 21 -5.60 -32.73 17.29
N SER A 22 -6.53 -32.60 16.32
CA SER A 22 -6.24 -32.83 14.89
C SER A 22 -5.53 -31.64 14.21
N LYS A 23 -5.45 -30.50 14.88
CA LYS A 23 -4.47 -29.47 14.49
C LYS A 23 -3.16 -29.87 15.12
N GLU A 24 -2.36 -30.63 14.37
CA GLU A 24 -0.92 -30.64 14.60
C GLU A 24 -0.50 -29.19 14.86
N PRO A 25 0.26 -28.90 15.94
CA PRO A 25 0.84 -27.60 16.10
C PRO A 25 1.74 -27.46 14.88
N GLN A 26 1.26 -26.71 13.89
CA GLN A 26 2.06 -26.26 12.78
C GLN A 26 3.04 -25.28 13.42
N ILE A 27 4.07 -25.87 14.02
CA ILE A 27 5.27 -25.29 14.56
C ILE A 27 5.74 -24.37 13.45
N ILE A 28 5.34 -23.10 13.45
CA ILE A 28 6.04 -21.93 12.90
C ILE A 28 7.14 -22.32 11.88
N LYS A 29 6.79 -22.95 10.74
CA LYS A 29 7.77 -23.56 9.81
C LYS A 29 8.08 -22.71 8.60
N GLN A 30 7.35 -21.62 8.41
CA GLN A 30 7.71 -20.58 7.46
C GLN A 30 7.30 -19.26 8.09
N THR A 31 8.22 -18.62 8.80
CA THR A 31 8.22 -17.16 8.79
C THR A 31 8.67 -16.76 7.39
N GLU A 32 7.74 -16.81 6.44
CA GLU A 32 7.99 -16.22 5.13
C GLU A 32 8.09 -14.72 5.38
N TYR A 33 9.27 -14.16 5.12
CA TYR A 33 9.45 -12.72 5.20
C TYR A 33 8.56 -12.09 4.12
N GLN A 34 7.55 -11.35 4.54
CA GLN A 34 6.72 -10.62 3.59
C GLN A 34 7.48 -9.36 3.19
N ASP A 35 7.85 -9.27 1.91
CA ASP A 35 8.44 -8.07 1.35
C ASP A 35 7.39 -6.96 1.31
N VAL A 36 7.47 -6.04 2.28
CA VAL A 36 6.62 -4.84 2.32
C VAL A 36 7.30 -3.77 1.47
N TYR A 37 6.79 -3.56 0.26
CA TYR A 37 7.26 -2.50 -0.62
C TYR A 37 6.87 -1.13 -0.03
N ILE A 38 7.88 -0.42 0.47
CA ILE A 38 7.76 0.98 0.86
C ILE A 38 8.04 1.87 -0.34
N THR A 39 7.21 2.88 -0.56
CA THR A 39 7.43 3.83 -1.65
C THR A 39 8.59 4.75 -1.28
N VAL A 40 9.67 4.66 -2.04
CA VAL A 40 10.79 5.61 -1.93
C VAL A 40 10.37 6.95 -2.52
N SER A 41 10.74 8.05 -1.86
CA SER A 41 10.50 9.37 -2.42
C SER A 41 11.34 9.53 -3.67
N CYS A 42 10.71 9.94 -4.76
CA CYS A 42 11.39 10.10 -6.03
C CYS A 42 12.09 11.47 -6.17
N ILE A 43 11.81 12.41 -5.26
CA ILE A 43 12.51 13.71 -5.16
C ILE A 43 13.25 13.76 -3.81
N ASP A 44 14.58 13.86 -3.84
CA ASP A 44 15.40 13.85 -2.63
C ASP A 44 15.35 15.17 -1.86
N LYS A 45 15.31 16.30 -2.57
CA LYS A 45 15.32 17.63 -1.97
C LYS A 45 14.40 18.57 -2.73
N MET A 46 13.47 19.19 -2.01
CA MET A 46 12.63 20.27 -2.54
C MET A 46 13.44 21.57 -2.56
N PRO A 47 13.30 22.42 -3.60
CA PRO A 47 13.89 23.75 -3.59
C PRO A 47 13.43 24.55 -2.36
N GLN A 48 14.25 25.51 -1.93
CA GLN A 48 13.90 26.37 -0.81
C GLN A 48 12.86 27.40 -1.24
N LYS A 49 11.76 27.47 -0.50
CA LYS A 49 10.71 28.46 -0.76
C LYS A 49 11.21 29.88 -0.46
N PRO A 50 11.14 30.82 -1.42
CA PRO A 50 11.50 32.21 -1.17
C PRO A 50 10.48 32.88 -0.22
N GLU A 51 10.96 33.84 0.58
CA GLU A 51 10.11 34.61 1.47
C GLU A 51 9.22 35.58 0.67
N ARG A 52 7.96 35.70 1.09
CA ARG A 52 6.99 36.58 0.44
C ARG A 52 7.14 38.00 0.98
N ASP A 53 7.90 38.80 0.26
CA ASP A 53 7.98 40.24 0.45
C ASP A 53 6.88 40.94 -0.36
N ARG A 54 6.14 41.83 0.30
CA ARG A 54 5.08 42.65 -0.33
C ARG A 54 5.61 43.99 -0.83
N SER A 55 6.84 44.36 -0.43
CA SER A 55 7.49 45.62 -0.82
C SER A 55 8.27 45.49 -2.12
N ASP A 56 8.80 44.31 -2.43
CA ASP A 56 9.46 43.99 -3.70
C ASP A 56 8.41 43.56 -4.76
N PRO A 57 8.18 44.37 -5.83
CA PRO A 57 7.22 44.02 -6.89
C PRO A 57 7.63 42.76 -7.67
N ASP A 58 8.92 42.43 -7.72
CA ASP A 58 9.43 41.24 -8.41
C ASP A 58 9.39 39.97 -7.55
N ASN A 59 9.03 40.09 -6.27
CA ASN A 59 8.92 38.93 -5.38
C ASN A 59 7.88 37.92 -5.87
N GLN A 60 6.76 38.40 -6.42
CA GLN A 60 5.74 37.54 -6.99
C GLN A 60 6.28 36.69 -8.14
N LYS A 61 7.20 37.24 -8.94
CA LYS A 61 7.85 36.51 -10.03
C LYS A 61 8.77 35.42 -9.50
N LYS A 62 9.58 35.72 -8.48
CA LYS A 62 10.45 34.73 -7.79
C LYS A 62 9.64 33.57 -7.20
N ILE A 63 8.48 33.88 -6.61
CA ILE A 63 7.55 32.87 -6.10
C ILE A 63 6.99 32.01 -7.24
N ALA A 64 6.57 32.63 -8.35
CA ALA A 64 6.05 31.90 -9.50
C ALA A 64 7.10 30.97 -10.13
N GLU A 65 8.34 31.43 -10.24
CA GLU A 65 9.47 30.63 -10.72
C GLU A 65 9.78 29.44 -9.79
N TYR A 66 9.72 29.66 -8.47
CA TYR A 66 9.84 28.57 -7.49
C TYR A 66 8.78 27.48 -7.71
N PHE A 67 7.51 27.86 -7.87
CA PHE A 67 6.44 26.88 -8.10
C PHE A 67 6.62 26.14 -9.43
N LYS A 68 7.06 26.84 -10.47
CA LYS A 68 7.37 26.21 -11.75
C LYS A 68 8.47 25.14 -11.61
N ALA A 69 9.55 25.45 -10.89
CA ALA A 69 10.62 24.48 -10.64
C ALA A 69 10.14 23.25 -9.87
N CYS A 70 9.22 23.44 -8.91
CA CYS A 70 8.60 22.33 -8.19
C CYS A 70 7.77 21.43 -9.14
N GLU A 71 6.92 22.03 -9.96
CA GLU A 71 6.11 21.28 -10.95
C GLU A 71 6.97 20.52 -11.95
N ASP A 72 8.08 21.12 -12.41
CA ASP A 72 9.01 20.45 -13.34
C ASP A 72 9.71 19.25 -12.68
N LEU A 73 10.09 19.34 -11.41
CA LEU A 73 10.63 18.21 -10.63
C LEU A 73 9.58 17.11 -10.45
N LEU A 74 8.33 17.47 -10.14
CA LEU A 74 7.23 16.52 -10.00
C LEU A 74 6.91 15.82 -11.33
N ARG A 75 6.97 16.54 -12.46
CA ARG A 75 6.78 15.96 -13.79
C ARG A 75 7.85 14.94 -14.14
N GLN A 76 9.12 15.26 -13.91
CA GLN A 76 10.22 14.32 -14.13
C GLN A 76 10.00 13.04 -13.33
N CYS A 77 9.56 13.19 -12.08
CA CYS A 77 9.26 12.09 -11.20
C CYS A 77 8.14 11.17 -11.71
N VAL A 78 7.05 11.73 -12.24
CA VAL A 78 5.95 10.94 -12.80
C VAL A 78 6.37 10.28 -14.11
N HIS A 79 7.09 10.99 -14.99
CA HIS A 79 7.44 10.45 -16.31
C HIS A 79 8.49 9.33 -16.29
N THR A 80 9.38 9.28 -15.30
CA THR A 80 10.33 8.17 -15.14
C THR A 80 9.71 6.93 -14.49
N ASN A 81 8.65 7.10 -13.69
CA ASN A 81 8.00 6.01 -12.94
C ASN A 81 6.71 5.50 -13.59
N VAL A 82 6.31 6.05 -14.73
CA VAL A 82 5.23 5.50 -15.55
C VAL A 82 5.82 4.40 -16.44
N PRO A 83 5.44 3.11 -16.24
CA PRO A 83 5.60 2.16 -17.32
C PRO A 83 4.83 2.74 -18.51
N GLN A 84 5.47 2.81 -19.67
CA GLN A 84 4.93 3.31 -20.95
C GLN A 84 3.70 2.54 -21.46
N SER A 85 2.91 1.91 -20.59
CA SER A 85 1.79 1.02 -20.91
C SER A 85 0.40 1.64 -20.69
N SER A 86 0.25 2.77 -19.98
CA SER A 86 -1.10 3.30 -19.67
C SER A 86 -1.58 4.45 -20.55
N ALA A 87 -0.73 5.08 -21.37
CA ALA A 87 -1.12 6.22 -22.21
C ALA A 87 -1.40 5.89 -23.69
N SER A 88 -1.00 4.72 -24.19
CA SER A 88 -1.14 4.34 -25.62
C SER A 88 -2.27 3.35 -25.93
N VAL A 89 -2.89 2.70 -24.94
CA VAL A 89 -3.97 1.71 -25.19
C VAL A 89 -5.38 2.34 -25.26
N ALA A 90 -5.59 3.56 -24.74
CA ALA A 90 -6.94 4.14 -24.66
C ALA A 90 -7.36 5.04 -25.86
N LYS A 91 -6.51 5.22 -26.88
CA LYS A 91 -6.85 6.03 -28.08
C LYS A 91 -6.56 5.31 -29.40
N MET A 92 -7.02 4.07 -29.55
CA MET A 92 -7.21 3.48 -30.88
C MET A 92 -8.42 2.54 -30.87
N GLY A 93 -9.57 3.13 -30.60
CA GLY A 93 -10.86 2.44 -30.53
C GLY A 93 -12.02 3.43 -30.64
N ARG A 94 -11.92 4.42 -31.55
CA ARG A 94 -13.04 5.31 -31.86
C ARG A 94 -13.22 5.36 -33.37
N LYS A 95 -14.14 4.51 -33.83
CA LYS A 95 -14.97 4.59 -35.05
C LYS A 95 -14.43 5.49 -36.18
N LYS A 96 -14.10 4.86 -37.30
CA LYS A 96 -14.80 5.13 -38.55
C LYS A 96 -14.95 3.85 -39.35
#